data_AF-A0A924MBW5-F1
#
_entry.id   AF-A0A924MBW5-F1
#
_cell.length_a   1.000
_cell.length_b   1.000
_cell.length_c   1.000
_cell.angle_alpha   90.00
_cell.angle_beta   90.00
_cell.angle_gamma   90.00
#
_symmetry.space_group_name_H-M   'P 1'
#
loop_
_entity.id
_entity.type
_entity.pdbx_description
1 polymer ?
#
loop_
_entity_poly.entity_id
_entity_poly.type
_entity_poly.pdbx_seq_one_letter_code
_entity_poly.pdbx_strand_id
1 'polypeptide(L)'
;MKPIYQLSKLGIFLMMIWSFSIFHAFAQKTKMTGGKVLDAKDKSTIIGATIKIKGTKYGTTTDINGNFKLEASENAVLTISYIGYLTQDIAVVDLKSPIILTADGKLLSEVVVTALGISKESKSLGYAVQTLSAKEITNIPSPNFVNNLQGKLAGVQITNGSAGVGSTSRIVIRGENSFSGSNQPLFVVDGVPISNDTYFNDAINNSSGQGTWAEVDWGNGAAELNPNDVESTTVLKGPAAAALYGSRASNGAIVITTKKGIKQKDVSGISFNSQTTVESVLRFPALQNEYGAGNGVTDYQYVNGGTST
;
A
#
# COMPACT_ATOMS: atom_id res chain seq x y z
N MET A 1 71.95 -42.53 15.64
CA MET A 1 70.95 -41.58 15.11
C MET A 1 69.65 -42.24 14.59
N LYS A 2 69.14 -43.31 15.21
CA LYS A 2 67.87 -43.98 14.80
C LYS A 2 66.66 -43.91 15.78
N PRO A 3 66.74 -43.44 17.05
CA PRO A 3 65.57 -43.47 17.93
C PRO A 3 64.67 -42.22 17.83
N ILE A 4 65.19 -41.06 17.37
CA ILE A 4 64.43 -39.79 17.35
C ILE A 4 63.36 -39.76 16.25
N TYR A 5 63.58 -40.46 15.13
CA TYR A 5 62.63 -40.49 14.02
C TYR A 5 61.39 -41.37 14.27
N GLN A 6 61.43 -42.29 15.23
CA GLN A 6 60.26 -43.12 15.57
C GLN A 6 59.31 -42.41 16.53
N LEU A 7 59.84 -41.59 17.45
CA LEU A 7 59.03 -40.79 18.37
C LEU A 7 58.24 -39.68 17.65
N SER A 8 58.77 -39.08 16.58
CA SER A 8 58.05 -38.07 15.80
C SER A 8 56.90 -38.65 14.98
N LYS A 9 57.09 -39.85 14.41
CA LYS A 9 56.02 -40.56 13.66
C LYS A 9 54.89 -41.04 14.57
N LEU A 10 55.21 -41.45 15.80
CA LEU A 10 54.21 -41.85 16.79
C LEU A 10 53.38 -40.65 17.28
N GLY A 11 54.01 -39.49 17.48
CA GLY A 11 53.32 -38.25 17.85
C GLY A 11 52.33 -37.76 16.79
N ILE A 12 52.72 -37.79 15.51
CA ILE A 12 51.87 -37.41 14.38
C ILE A 12 50.66 -38.36 14.25
N PHE A 13 50.87 -39.65 14.46
CA PHE A 13 49.78 -40.65 14.43
C PHE A 13 48.78 -40.45 15.58
N LEU A 14 49.26 -40.13 16.79
CA LEU A 14 48.41 -39.83 17.94
C LEU A 14 47.58 -38.56 17.75
N MET A 15 48.17 -37.53 17.12
CA MET A 15 47.50 -36.26 16.81
C MET A 15 46.42 -36.42 15.72
N MET A 16 46.63 -37.33 14.77
CA MET A 16 45.65 -37.66 13.74
C MET A 16 44.43 -38.41 14.30
N ILE A 17 44.63 -39.29 15.29
CA ILE A 17 43.54 -40.00 16.01
C ILE A 17 42.74 -39.04 16.90
N TRP A 18 43.40 -38.06 17.52
CA TRP A 18 42.72 -37.00 18.28
C TRP A 18 41.91 -36.06 17.38
N SER A 19 42.42 -35.71 16.19
CA SER A 19 41.69 -34.93 15.18
C SER A 19 40.45 -35.68 14.67
N PHE A 20 40.55 -37.00 14.46
CA PHE A 20 39.40 -37.84 14.05
C PHE A 20 38.31 -37.97 15.13
N SER A 21 38.69 -37.84 16.40
CA SER A 21 37.75 -37.89 17.53
C SER A 21 36.95 -36.58 17.68
N ILE A 22 37.48 -35.45 17.22
CA ILE A 22 36.80 -34.15 17.24
C ILE A 22 35.74 -34.04 16.13
N PHE A 23 35.89 -34.79 15.03
CA PHE A 23 34.89 -34.84 13.95
C PHE A 23 33.60 -35.59 14.32
N HIS A 24 33.57 -36.35 15.41
CA HIS A 24 32.37 -37.09 15.84
C HIS A 24 31.39 -36.25 16.68
N ALA A 25 31.70 -34.98 16.97
CA ALA A 25 30.91 -34.14 17.88
C ALA A 25 29.88 -33.19 17.23
N PHE A 26 29.74 -33.19 15.89
CA PHE A 26 28.73 -32.38 15.17
C PHE A 26 27.59 -33.17 14.54
N ALA A 27 27.39 -34.43 14.94
CA ALA A 27 26.16 -35.14 14.61
C ALA A 27 25.05 -34.74 15.59
N GLN A 28 24.47 -33.55 15.42
CA GLN A 28 23.16 -33.28 16.02
C GLN A 28 22.19 -34.32 15.44
N LYS A 29 21.67 -35.19 16.30
CA LYS A 29 20.69 -36.21 15.92
C LYS A 29 19.43 -35.50 15.39
N THR A 30 19.36 -35.30 14.07
CA THR A 30 18.16 -34.88 13.38
C THR A 30 17.29 -36.11 13.18
N LYS A 31 16.04 -36.04 13.60
CA LYS A 31 15.07 -37.11 13.44
C LYS A 31 14.02 -36.65 12.44
N MET A 32 13.67 -37.54 11.51
CA MET A 32 12.51 -37.33 10.65
C MET A 32 11.26 -37.21 11.52
N THR A 33 10.73 -35.99 11.60
CA THR A 33 9.57 -35.64 12.41
C THR A 33 8.41 -35.41 11.45
N GLY A 34 7.30 -36.12 11.66
CA GLY A 34 6.13 -36.03 10.81
C GLY A 34 4.85 -36.06 11.61
N GLY A 35 3.82 -35.45 11.07
CA GLY A 35 2.51 -35.36 11.71
C GLY A 35 1.43 -34.97 10.71
N LYS A 36 0.18 -34.91 11.20
CA LYS A 36 -0.98 -34.49 10.43
C LYS A 36 -1.58 -33.24 11.05
N VAL A 37 -1.93 -32.24 10.26
CA VAL A 37 -2.52 -30.97 10.71
C VAL A 37 -4.02 -30.94 10.38
N LEU A 38 -4.85 -30.73 11.41
CA LEU A 38 -6.31 -30.72 11.31
C LEU A 38 -6.91 -29.43 11.89
N ASP A 39 -8.10 -29.07 11.42
CA ASP A 39 -8.94 -28.00 12.00
C ASP A 39 -9.61 -28.47 13.31
N ALA A 40 -9.61 -27.60 14.33
CA ALA A 40 -10.29 -27.81 15.61
C ALA A 40 -11.81 -28.01 15.51
N LYS A 41 -12.48 -27.36 14.55
CA LYS A 41 -13.94 -27.32 14.44
C LYS A 41 -14.48 -28.55 13.73
N ASP A 42 -13.97 -28.82 12.53
CA ASP A 42 -14.55 -29.81 11.62
C ASP A 42 -13.64 -31.05 11.44
N LYS A 43 -12.45 -31.07 12.07
CA LYS A 43 -11.42 -32.11 11.90
C LYS A 43 -11.00 -32.31 10.44
N SER A 44 -11.24 -31.32 9.59
CA SER A 44 -10.80 -31.29 8.20
C SER A 44 -9.29 -31.15 8.11
N THR A 45 -8.70 -31.67 7.04
CA THR A 45 -7.25 -31.59 6.80
C THR A 45 -6.86 -30.21 6.31
N ILE A 46 -5.85 -29.62 6.93
CA ILE A 46 -5.35 -28.30 6.51
C ILE A 46 -4.24 -28.50 5.48
N ILE A 47 -4.54 -28.17 4.23
CA ILE A 47 -3.64 -28.29 3.08
C ILE A 47 -2.81 -27.01 2.95
N GLY A 48 -1.49 -27.14 2.79
CA GLY A 48 -0.59 -26.00 2.63
C GLY A 48 -0.28 -25.21 3.91
N ALA A 49 -0.52 -25.78 5.09
CA ALA A 49 -0.02 -25.23 6.36
C ALA A 49 1.51 -25.18 6.31
N THR A 50 2.09 -24.06 6.75
CA THR A 50 3.53 -23.87 6.78
C THR A 50 4.08 -24.27 8.14
N ILE A 51 5.04 -25.19 8.16
CA ILE A 51 5.72 -25.69 9.36
C ILE A 51 7.18 -25.28 9.29
N LYS A 52 7.66 -24.47 10.23
CA LYS A 52 9.06 -24.03 10.28
C LYS A 52 9.70 -24.35 11.62
N ILE A 53 11.00 -24.62 11.62
CA ILE A 53 11.76 -24.68 12.88
C ILE A 53 12.04 -23.25 13.33
N LYS A 54 11.59 -22.91 14.55
CA LYS A 54 11.67 -21.58 15.14
C LYS A 54 13.12 -21.07 15.15
N GLY A 55 13.33 -19.88 14.59
CA GLY A 55 14.65 -19.25 14.49
C GLY A 55 15.50 -19.69 13.29
N THR A 56 15.00 -20.56 12.41
CA THR A 56 15.70 -21.00 11.20
C THR A 56 14.87 -20.78 9.94
N LYS A 57 15.51 -20.91 8.77
CA LYS A 57 14.83 -20.90 7.46
C LYS A 57 14.31 -22.29 7.05
N TYR A 58 14.59 -23.33 7.84
CA TYR A 58 14.20 -24.69 7.53
C TYR A 58 12.73 -24.93 7.88
N GLY A 59 11.98 -25.44 6.91
CA GLY A 59 10.55 -25.70 7.05
C GLY A 59 10.00 -26.49 5.87
N THR A 60 8.76 -26.94 6.01
CA THR A 60 8.01 -27.71 5.02
C THR A 60 6.56 -27.25 4.99
N THR A 61 5.77 -27.78 4.06
CA THR A 61 4.33 -27.52 3.97
C THR A 61 3.55 -28.83 4.05
N THR A 62 2.28 -28.77 4.48
CA THR A 62 1.42 -29.96 4.47
C THR A 62 0.95 -30.33 3.06
N ASP A 63 0.87 -31.64 2.82
CA ASP A 63 0.32 -32.20 1.58
C ASP A 63 -1.22 -32.10 1.50
N ILE A 64 -1.81 -32.64 0.42
CA ILE A 64 -3.27 -32.68 0.18
C ILE A 64 -4.02 -33.43 1.29
N ASN A 65 -3.35 -34.33 2.00
CA ASN A 65 -3.92 -35.09 3.10
C ASN A 65 -3.62 -34.45 4.47
N GLY A 66 -3.01 -33.25 4.50
CA GLY A 66 -2.63 -32.55 5.72
C GLY A 66 -1.39 -33.11 6.43
N ASN A 67 -0.65 -34.02 5.81
CA ASN A 67 0.56 -34.61 6.40
C ASN A 67 1.79 -33.76 6.07
N PHE A 68 2.77 -33.75 6.98
CA PHE A 68 4.07 -33.14 6.73
C PHE A 68 5.20 -34.06 7.22
N LYS A 69 6.38 -33.87 6.65
CA LYS A 69 7.64 -34.48 7.08
C LYS A 69 8.74 -33.42 7.07
N LEU A 70 9.46 -33.31 8.17
CA LEU A 70 10.55 -32.35 8.35
C LEU A 70 11.65 -32.98 9.20
N GLU A 71 12.90 -32.83 8.78
CA GLU A 71 14.04 -33.17 9.63
C GLU A 71 14.23 -32.06 10.66
N ALA A 72 14.06 -32.40 11.94
CA ALA A 72 14.24 -31.47 13.04
C ALA A 72 15.01 -32.14 14.18
N SER A 73 15.73 -31.34 14.96
CA SER A 73 16.34 -31.81 16.22
C SER A 73 15.24 -32.11 17.24
N GLU A 74 15.46 -33.09 18.12
CA GLU A 74 14.48 -33.46 19.15
C GLU A 74 14.11 -32.28 20.07
N ASN A 75 15.04 -31.33 20.28
CA ASN A 75 14.80 -30.14 21.10
C ASN A 75 14.30 -28.93 20.31
N ALA A 76 14.01 -29.08 19.02
CA ALA A 76 13.53 -27.97 18.20
C ALA A 76 12.07 -27.63 18.51
N VAL A 77 11.70 -26.36 18.33
CA VAL A 77 10.30 -25.89 18.38
C VAL A 77 9.83 -25.66 16.95
N LEU A 78 8.72 -26.28 16.58
CA LEU A 78 8.05 -26.09 15.31
C LEU A 78 6.99 -25.00 15.45
N THR A 79 7.05 -24.00 14.58
CA THR A 79 6.02 -22.99 14.40
C THR A 79 5.14 -23.39 13.23
N ILE A 80 3.87 -23.70 13.50
CA ILE A 80 2.86 -24.00 12.48
C ILE A 80 2.00 -22.76 12.25
N SER A 81 1.87 -22.36 10.99
CA SER A 81 1.08 -21.20 10.59
C SER A 81 0.29 -21.49 9.32
N TYR A 82 -0.94 -20.99 9.28
CA TYR A 82 -1.80 -21.02 8.10
C TYR A 82 -2.72 -19.79 8.11
N ILE A 83 -3.11 -19.33 6.92
CA ILE A 83 -3.93 -18.13 6.78
C ILE A 83 -5.29 -18.37 7.42
N GLY A 84 -5.72 -17.49 8.33
CA GLY A 84 -6.97 -17.61 9.06
C GLY A 84 -6.92 -18.51 10.31
N TYR A 85 -5.73 -18.94 10.74
CA TYR A 85 -5.54 -19.76 11.95
C TYR A 85 -4.51 -19.13 12.89
N LEU A 86 -4.68 -19.39 14.18
CA LEU A 86 -3.71 -18.98 15.18
C LEU A 86 -2.40 -19.75 14.98
N THR A 87 -1.29 -19.02 14.95
CA THR A 87 0.04 -19.63 14.90
C THR A 87 0.30 -20.38 16.20
N GLN A 88 0.74 -21.63 16.09
CA GLN A 88 1.01 -22.49 17.23
C GLN A 88 2.47 -22.94 17.23
N ASP A 89 3.12 -22.75 18.37
CA ASP A 89 4.48 -23.24 18.62
C ASP A 89 4.39 -24.57 19.40
N ILE A 90 5.01 -25.63 18.88
CA ILE A 90 5.02 -26.98 19.47
C ILE A 90 6.44 -27.50 19.50
N ALA A 91 6.91 -27.95 20.67
CA ALA A 91 8.21 -28.64 20.77
C ALA A 91 8.15 -30.01 20.09
N VAL A 92 9.20 -30.41 19.39
CA VAL A 92 9.29 -31.72 18.71
C VAL A 92 9.12 -32.89 19.71
N VAL A 93 9.59 -32.73 20.95
CA VAL A 93 9.38 -33.70 22.04
C VAL A 93 7.91 -33.95 22.35
N ASP A 94 7.09 -32.89 22.29
CA ASP A 94 5.67 -32.91 22.65
C ASP A 94 4.75 -33.08 21.43
N LEU A 95 5.31 -33.43 20.28
CA LEU A 95 4.57 -33.53 19.03
C LEU A 95 3.58 -34.72 19.05
N LYS A 96 2.35 -34.44 19.47
CA LYS A 96 1.22 -35.37 19.35
C LYS A 96 0.56 -35.17 17.99
N SER A 97 0.55 -36.22 17.17
CA SER A 97 -0.19 -36.25 15.91
C SER A 97 -1.61 -36.80 16.18
N PRO A 98 -2.69 -36.13 15.74
CA PRO A 98 -2.72 -34.94 14.89
C PRO A 98 -2.52 -33.61 15.67
N ILE A 99 -1.90 -32.64 15.00
CA ILE A 99 -1.80 -31.25 15.44
C ILE A 99 -3.10 -30.55 15.09
N ILE A 100 -3.75 -29.94 16.09
CA ILE A 100 -5.04 -29.27 15.92
C ILE A 100 -4.83 -27.76 15.91
N LEU A 101 -5.05 -27.13 14.76
CA LEU A 101 -5.03 -25.67 14.65
C LEU A 101 -6.41 -25.09 14.96
N THR A 102 -6.41 -24.03 15.75
CA THR A 102 -7.63 -23.26 16.05
C THR A 102 -7.74 -22.12 15.04
N ALA A 103 -8.89 -22.02 14.38
CA ALA A 103 -9.18 -20.88 13.50
C ALA A 103 -9.04 -19.56 14.26
N ASP A 104 -8.34 -18.60 13.68
CA ASP A 104 -8.28 -17.25 14.22
C ASP A 104 -9.61 -16.57 13.90
N GLY A 105 -10.48 -16.45 14.91
CA GLY A 105 -11.76 -15.76 14.78
C GLY A 105 -11.62 -14.27 14.44
N LYS A 106 -10.40 -13.74 14.39
CA LYS A 106 -10.09 -12.46 13.75
C LYS A 106 -10.16 -12.62 12.23
N LEU A 107 -11.37 -12.68 11.70
CA LEU A 107 -11.61 -12.05 10.40
C LEU A 107 -11.04 -10.64 10.49
N LEU A 108 -10.16 -10.27 9.56
CA LEU A 108 -9.65 -8.90 9.45
C LEU A 108 -10.86 -7.99 9.20
N SER A 109 -11.45 -7.46 10.28
CA SER A 109 -12.48 -6.44 10.17
C SER A 109 -11.84 -5.23 9.51
N GLU A 110 -12.43 -4.75 8.41
CA GLU A 110 -12.07 -3.47 7.83
C GLU A 110 -12.33 -2.39 8.88
N VAL A 111 -11.26 -1.83 9.40
CA VAL A 111 -11.30 -0.76 10.39
C VAL A 111 -11.38 0.56 9.66
N VAL A 112 -12.41 1.34 9.98
CA VAL A 112 -12.62 2.68 9.45
C VAL A 112 -12.22 3.69 10.52
N VAL A 113 -11.33 4.61 10.18
CA VAL A 113 -10.98 5.72 11.07
C VAL A 113 -12.10 6.75 10.99
N THR A 114 -12.83 6.91 12.09
CA THR A 114 -13.90 7.92 12.17
C THR A 114 -13.33 9.28 12.59
N ALA A 115 -14.17 10.30 12.49
CA ALA A 115 -13.85 11.71 12.58
C ALA A 115 -13.11 12.22 13.84
N LEU A 116 -12.90 11.37 14.84
CA LEU A 116 -12.33 11.73 16.15
C LEU A 116 -11.14 10.83 16.54
N GLY A 117 -10.52 10.15 15.56
CA GLY A 117 -9.41 9.23 15.82
C GLY A 117 -9.83 7.92 16.52
N ILE A 118 -11.13 7.68 16.65
CA ILE A 118 -11.70 6.43 17.19
C ILE A 118 -12.01 5.51 16.01
N SER A 119 -11.31 4.39 15.96
CA SER A 119 -11.55 3.33 14.99
C SER A 119 -12.86 2.61 15.29
N LYS A 120 -13.76 2.54 14.31
CA LYS A 120 -14.98 1.73 14.39
C LYS A 120 -15.04 0.73 13.24
N GLU A 121 -15.67 -0.41 13.50
CA GLU A 121 -15.93 -1.38 12.44
C GLU A 121 -16.89 -0.77 11.41
N SER A 122 -16.54 -0.87 10.12
CA SER A 122 -17.36 -0.35 9.02
C SER A 122 -18.83 -0.79 9.13
N LYS A 123 -19.06 -2.06 9.53
CA LYS A 123 -20.39 -2.67 9.69
C LYS A 123 -21.25 -2.06 10.81
N SER A 124 -20.62 -1.40 11.78
CA SER A 124 -21.34 -0.77 12.91
C SER A 124 -21.86 0.63 12.58
N LEU A 125 -21.45 1.19 11.43
CA LEU A 125 -21.83 2.54 11.03
C LEU A 125 -23.15 2.50 10.25
N GLY A 126 -24.14 3.29 10.69
CA GLY A 126 -25.45 3.40 10.03
C GLY A 126 -25.46 4.26 8.76
N TYR A 127 -24.29 4.61 8.23
CA TYR A 127 -24.14 5.48 7.06
C TYR A 127 -23.07 4.92 6.11
N ALA A 128 -23.18 5.29 4.83
CA ALA A 128 -22.24 4.81 3.81
C ALA A 128 -20.86 5.44 4.01
N VAL A 129 -19.90 4.62 4.43
CA VAL A 129 -18.49 4.97 4.50
C VAL A 129 -17.71 4.08 3.56
N GLN A 130 -16.70 4.66 2.93
CA GLN A 130 -15.75 3.91 2.14
C GLN A 130 -14.35 4.35 2.53
N THR A 131 -13.48 3.38 2.82
CA THR A 131 -12.09 3.62 3.19
C THR A 131 -11.19 3.06 2.11
N LEU A 132 -10.16 3.82 1.78
CA LEU A 132 -9.06 3.39 0.91
C LEU A 132 -7.81 3.26 1.75
N SER A 133 -7.11 2.15 1.55
CA SER A 133 -5.82 1.89 2.18
C SER A 133 -4.69 2.67 1.50
N ALA A 134 -3.59 2.90 2.21
CA ALA A 134 -2.39 3.53 1.65
C ALA A 134 -1.96 2.92 0.31
N LYS A 135 -1.99 1.58 0.20
CA LYS A 135 -1.58 0.86 -1.00
C LYS A 135 -2.44 1.25 -2.21
N GLU A 136 -3.75 1.37 -2.02
CA GLU A 136 -4.66 1.73 -3.11
C GLU A 136 -4.45 3.17 -3.56
N ILE A 137 -4.07 4.06 -2.65
CA ILE A 137 -3.79 5.47 -2.93
C ILE A 137 -2.47 5.62 -3.68
N THR A 138 -1.39 4.99 -3.19
CA THR A 138 -0.04 5.16 -3.73
C THR A 138 0.26 4.31 -4.96
N ASN A 139 -0.62 3.38 -5.35
CA ASN A 139 -0.40 2.51 -6.50
C ASN A 139 -0.32 3.28 -7.84
N ILE A 140 -1.06 4.39 -7.92
CA ILE A 140 -0.94 5.33 -9.02
C ILE A 140 -0.20 6.53 -8.45
N PRO A 141 1.00 6.82 -8.94
CA PRO A 141 1.66 8.02 -8.50
C PRO A 141 1.03 9.21 -9.23
N SER A 142 0.63 10.23 -8.48
CA SER A 142 0.11 11.48 -9.02
C SER A 142 0.72 12.64 -8.24
N PRO A 143 1.03 13.77 -8.90
CA PRO A 143 1.46 14.99 -8.22
C PRO A 143 0.40 15.54 -7.27
N ASN A 144 -0.89 15.21 -7.47
CA ASN A 144 -1.96 15.59 -6.57
C ASN A 144 -2.60 14.33 -5.96
N PHE A 145 -2.53 14.20 -4.64
CA PHE A 145 -3.13 13.08 -3.91
C PHE A 145 -4.61 12.89 -4.23
N VAL A 146 -5.36 13.97 -4.46
CA VAL A 146 -6.79 13.93 -4.78
C VAL A 146 -7.04 13.09 -6.03
N ASN A 147 -6.21 13.23 -7.06
CA ASN A 147 -6.40 12.56 -8.34
C ASN A 147 -6.32 11.03 -8.19
N ASN A 148 -5.55 10.55 -7.22
CA ASN A 148 -5.44 9.12 -6.94
C ASN A 148 -6.73 8.50 -6.40
N LEU A 149 -7.67 9.30 -5.92
CA LEU A 149 -8.96 8.82 -5.44
C LEU A 149 -9.99 8.65 -6.59
N GLN A 150 -9.67 9.15 -7.79
CA GLN A 150 -10.58 9.14 -8.93
C GLN A 150 -10.96 7.71 -9.32
N GLY A 151 -12.26 7.45 -9.44
CA GLY A 151 -12.78 6.13 -9.83
C GLY A 151 -12.65 5.03 -8.77
N LYS A 152 -12.00 5.29 -7.63
CA LYS A 152 -11.85 4.30 -6.54
C LYS A 152 -12.98 4.38 -5.50
N LEU A 153 -13.70 5.50 -5.48
CA LEU A 153 -14.77 5.76 -4.52
C LEU A 153 -16.11 5.94 -5.24
N ALA A 154 -17.12 5.19 -4.81
CA ALA A 154 -18.45 5.26 -5.42
C ALA A 154 -19.15 6.59 -5.06
N GLY A 155 -19.68 7.29 -6.07
CA GLY A 155 -20.38 8.57 -5.86
C GLY A 155 -19.46 9.73 -5.50
N VAL A 156 -18.15 9.60 -5.74
CA VAL A 156 -17.17 10.69 -5.66
C VAL A 156 -16.71 11.00 -7.07
N GLN A 157 -16.96 12.22 -7.51
CA GLN A 157 -16.51 12.74 -8.79
C GLN A 157 -15.31 13.64 -8.56
N ILE A 158 -14.24 13.39 -9.32
CA ILE A 158 -13.01 14.17 -9.25
C ILE A 158 -12.72 14.65 -10.67
N THR A 159 -12.58 15.95 -10.81
CA THR A 159 -12.29 16.63 -12.07
C THR A 159 -11.02 17.44 -11.89
N ASN A 160 -9.99 17.12 -12.67
CA ASN A 160 -8.70 17.77 -12.62
C ASN A 160 -8.74 19.06 -13.44
N GLY A 161 -8.08 20.11 -12.97
CA GLY A 161 -7.92 21.36 -13.70
C GLY A 161 -7.09 21.19 -14.98
N SER A 162 -7.26 22.11 -15.92
CA SER A 162 -6.61 22.09 -17.23
C SER A 162 -5.22 22.72 -17.25
N ALA A 163 -4.77 23.33 -16.15
CA ALA A 163 -3.50 24.07 -16.09
C ALA A 163 -2.24 23.20 -15.96
N GLY A 164 -2.36 21.87 -16.08
CA GLY A 164 -1.25 20.93 -16.01
C GLY A 164 -0.94 20.49 -14.57
N VAL A 165 0.33 20.12 -14.32
CA VAL A 165 0.82 19.64 -13.02
C VAL A 165 0.59 20.70 -11.94
N GLY A 166 -0.06 20.31 -10.84
CA GLY A 166 -0.35 21.22 -9.72
C GLY A 166 -1.66 22.00 -9.85
N SER A 167 -2.45 21.76 -10.89
CA SER A 167 -3.80 22.34 -11.03
C SER A 167 -4.77 21.87 -9.93
N THR A 168 -5.82 22.66 -9.72
CA THR A 168 -6.88 22.38 -8.75
C THR A 168 -7.60 21.10 -9.15
N SER A 169 -7.81 20.24 -8.16
CA SER A 169 -8.67 19.06 -8.33
C SER A 169 -10.00 19.26 -7.62
N ARG A 170 -11.05 19.50 -8.40
CA ARG A 170 -12.41 19.66 -7.88
C ARG A 170 -12.96 18.29 -7.48
N ILE A 171 -13.37 18.15 -6.23
CA ILE A 171 -14.05 16.96 -5.73
C ILE A 171 -15.51 17.29 -5.42
N VAL A 172 -16.42 16.42 -5.84
CA VAL A 172 -17.84 16.50 -5.52
C VAL A 172 -18.34 15.13 -5.06
N ILE A 173 -19.04 15.08 -3.92
CA ILE A 173 -19.58 13.85 -3.36
C ILE A 173 -21.10 13.85 -3.52
N ARG A 174 -21.63 12.87 -4.26
CA ARG A 174 -23.07 12.72 -4.56
C ARG A 174 -23.69 13.92 -5.30
N GLY A 175 -22.92 14.55 -6.20
CA GLY A 175 -23.39 15.62 -7.07
C GLY A 175 -23.37 17.00 -6.43
N GLU A 176 -23.72 18.01 -7.22
CA GLU A 176 -23.71 19.42 -6.81
C GLU A 176 -24.93 19.73 -5.92
N ASN A 177 -24.69 20.33 -4.77
CA ASN A 177 -25.72 20.61 -3.75
C ASN A 177 -25.96 22.12 -3.50
N SER A 178 -25.23 22.96 -4.22
CA SER A 178 -25.30 24.42 -4.17
C SER A 178 -25.15 24.94 -5.60
N PHE A 179 -25.97 25.92 -5.97
CA PHE A 179 -25.98 26.52 -7.31
C PHE A 179 -24.87 27.57 -7.49
N SER A 180 -24.43 28.22 -6.42
CA SER A 180 -23.49 29.34 -6.47
C SER A 180 -22.39 29.30 -5.41
N GLY A 181 -22.42 28.30 -4.53
CA GLY A 181 -21.43 28.12 -3.46
C GLY A 181 -20.39 27.06 -3.79
N SER A 182 -19.47 26.81 -2.85
CA SER A 182 -18.54 25.70 -2.96
C SER A 182 -19.24 24.37 -2.67
N ASN A 183 -19.09 23.42 -3.60
CA ASN A 183 -19.57 22.04 -3.45
C ASN A 183 -18.47 21.07 -3.04
N GLN A 184 -17.27 21.59 -2.74
CA GLN A 184 -16.15 20.77 -2.32
C GLN A 184 -16.41 20.20 -0.92
N PRO A 185 -15.99 18.95 -0.65
CA PRO A 185 -16.11 18.35 0.67
C PRO A 185 -15.11 18.98 1.65
N LEU A 186 -15.39 18.82 2.94
CA LEU A 186 -14.42 19.16 3.97
C LEU A 186 -13.27 18.16 3.98
N PHE A 187 -12.03 18.64 3.95
CA PHE A 187 -10.87 17.80 4.19
C PHE A 187 -10.46 17.86 5.65
N VAL A 188 -10.19 16.70 6.23
CA VAL A 188 -9.76 16.57 7.62
C VAL A 188 -8.56 15.67 7.66
N VAL A 189 -7.45 16.17 8.20
CA VAL A 189 -6.21 15.41 8.39
C VAL A 189 -6.02 15.16 9.87
N ASP A 190 -5.99 13.90 10.28
CA ASP A 190 -5.82 13.49 11.68
C ASP A 190 -6.80 14.15 12.67
N GLY A 191 -8.02 14.44 12.21
CA GLY A 191 -9.07 15.10 13.00
C GLY A 191 -9.08 16.63 12.92
N VAL A 192 -8.09 17.24 12.25
CA VAL A 192 -8.01 18.70 12.06
C VAL A 192 -8.50 19.06 10.66
N PRO A 193 -9.54 19.91 10.53
CA PRO A 193 -9.97 20.41 9.22
C PRO A 193 -8.88 21.25 8.56
N ILE A 194 -8.59 20.96 7.29
CA ILE A 194 -7.66 21.74 6.47
C ILE A 194 -8.45 22.62 5.50
N SER A 195 -7.87 23.76 5.13
CA SER A 195 -8.42 24.55 4.02
C SER A 195 -8.20 23.79 2.71
N ASN A 196 -9.20 23.84 1.85
CA ASN A 196 -9.13 23.36 0.48
C ASN A 196 -9.56 24.48 -0.49
N ASP A 197 -9.21 25.72 -0.14
CA ASP A 197 -9.45 26.87 -0.99
C ASP A 197 -8.64 26.72 -2.28
N THR A 198 -9.25 27.18 -3.38
CA THR A 198 -8.66 27.17 -4.71
C THR A 198 -8.09 28.53 -5.01
N TYR A 199 -6.82 28.59 -5.39
CA TYR A 199 -6.17 29.86 -5.69
C TYR A 199 -6.13 30.05 -7.21
N PHE A 200 -7.00 30.92 -7.71
CA PHE A 200 -6.96 31.41 -9.08
C PHE A 200 -6.39 32.83 -9.10
N ASN A 201 -5.65 33.19 -10.15
CA ASN A 201 -5.36 34.59 -10.38
C ASN A 201 -6.68 35.33 -10.65
N ASP A 202 -6.91 36.40 -9.92
CA ASP A 202 -8.08 37.23 -10.10
C ASP A 202 -7.92 38.09 -11.36
N ALA A 203 -8.08 37.46 -12.52
CA ALA A 203 -8.08 38.14 -13.81
C ALA A 203 -9.33 39.05 -13.99
N ILE A 204 -10.31 38.96 -13.08
CA ILE A 204 -11.63 39.59 -13.20
C ILE A 204 -11.73 40.90 -12.40
N ASN A 205 -11.03 41.06 -11.27
CA ASN A 205 -11.04 42.32 -10.52
C ASN A 205 -10.18 43.44 -11.15
N ASN A 206 -9.47 43.18 -12.25
CA ASN A 206 -9.03 44.26 -13.16
C ASN A 206 -10.24 44.77 -13.96
N SER A 207 -11.00 45.64 -13.29
CA SER A 207 -12.25 46.27 -13.72
C SER A 207 -12.11 47.22 -14.92
N SER A 208 -11.09 47.06 -15.77
CA SER A 208 -10.73 47.97 -16.86
C SER A 208 -10.69 47.33 -18.25
N GLY A 209 -11.26 46.12 -18.43
CA GLY A 209 -11.31 45.48 -19.76
C GLY A 209 -9.93 45.18 -20.37
N GLN A 210 -8.86 45.28 -19.59
CA GLN A 210 -7.52 44.86 -19.96
C GLN A 210 -7.38 43.39 -19.55
N GLY A 211 -7.77 42.52 -20.48
CA GLY A 211 -7.74 41.07 -20.32
C GLY A 211 -6.37 40.58 -19.87
N THR A 212 -6.34 39.91 -18.71
CA THR A 212 -5.26 39.00 -18.39
C THR A 212 -5.60 37.70 -19.12
N TRP A 213 -4.90 37.40 -20.21
CA TRP A 213 -5.22 36.34 -21.18
C TRP A 213 -4.94 34.91 -20.71
N ALA A 214 -4.79 34.68 -19.41
CA ALA A 214 -4.59 33.34 -18.86
C ALA A 214 -5.08 33.28 -17.41
N GLU A 215 -6.12 32.49 -17.18
CA GLU A 215 -6.46 31.96 -15.87
C GLU A 215 -5.34 30.98 -15.48
N VAL A 216 -4.58 31.33 -14.45
CA VAL A 216 -3.55 30.48 -13.85
C VAL A 216 -4.16 29.90 -12.58
N ASP A 217 -4.25 28.57 -12.57
CA ASP A 217 -4.72 27.79 -11.44
C ASP A 217 -3.51 27.31 -10.64
N TRP A 218 -3.36 27.80 -9.41
CA TRP A 218 -2.27 27.44 -8.49
C TRP A 218 -2.59 26.23 -7.61
N GLY A 219 -3.70 25.55 -7.87
CA GLY A 219 -4.10 24.37 -7.12
C GLY A 219 -4.97 24.66 -5.91
N ASN A 220 -5.14 23.61 -5.11
CA ASN A 220 -6.00 23.59 -3.93
C ASN A 220 -5.26 23.01 -2.71
N GLY A 221 -5.63 23.46 -1.51
CA GLY A 221 -4.92 23.06 -0.27
C GLY A 221 -4.84 21.54 -0.03
N ALA A 222 -5.82 20.75 -0.49
CA ALA A 222 -5.74 19.29 -0.37
C ALA A 222 -4.67 18.63 -1.26
N ALA A 223 -4.14 19.34 -2.26
CA ALA A 223 -3.06 18.87 -3.13
C ALA A 223 -1.68 18.90 -2.44
N GLU A 224 -1.54 19.71 -1.37
CA GLU A 224 -0.28 19.81 -0.60
C GLU A 224 0.03 18.55 0.21
N LEU A 225 -0.95 17.67 0.37
CA LEU A 225 -0.79 16.42 1.10
C LEU A 225 0.07 15.44 0.29
N ASN A 226 1.18 15.02 0.87
CA ASN A 226 2.00 13.97 0.31
C ASN A 226 1.28 12.61 0.42
N PRO A 227 1.00 11.91 -0.70
CA PRO A 227 0.31 10.61 -0.67
C PRO A 227 1.10 9.54 0.07
N ASN A 228 2.43 9.66 0.17
CA ASN A 228 3.26 8.70 0.89
C ASN A 228 3.10 8.79 2.41
N ASP A 229 2.61 9.90 2.93
CA ASP A 229 2.38 10.09 4.37
C ASP A 229 0.99 9.63 4.80
N VAL A 230 0.12 9.29 3.83
CA VAL A 230 -1.24 8.81 4.09
C VAL A 230 -1.24 7.32 4.44
N GLU A 231 -1.87 6.97 5.56
CA GLU A 231 -2.15 5.60 5.97
C GLU A 231 -3.50 5.12 5.43
N SER A 232 -4.52 5.96 5.53
CA SER A 232 -5.85 5.67 4.98
C SER A 232 -6.63 6.93 4.68
N THR A 233 -7.56 6.81 3.73
CA THR A 233 -8.50 7.86 3.35
C THR A 233 -9.91 7.34 3.48
N THR A 234 -10.68 7.96 4.35
CA THR A 234 -12.06 7.59 4.64
C THR A 234 -12.99 8.68 4.13
N VAL A 235 -13.94 8.31 3.27
CA VAL A 235 -14.93 9.26 2.73
C VAL A 235 -16.27 9.07 3.41
N LEU A 236 -16.71 10.13 4.07
CA LEU A 236 -18.01 10.25 4.73
C LEU A 236 -19.01 10.87 3.75
N LYS A 237 -19.97 10.07 3.29
CA LYS A 237 -20.90 10.48 2.23
C LYS A 237 -22.19 11.07 2.82
N GLY A 238 -22.49 12.31 2.43
CA GLY A 238 -23.77 12.96 2.75
C GLY A 238 -23.87 13.52 4.19
N PRO A 239 -25.10 13.68 4.73
CA PRO A 239 -25.36 14.47 5.95
C PRO A 239 -24.73 13.90 7.23
N ALA A 240 -24.40 12.60 7.25
CA ALA A 240 -23.74 11.98 8.40
C ALA A 240 -22.36 12.58 8.69
N ALA A 241 -21.68 13.15 7.69
CA ALA A 241 -20.43 13.88 7.88
C ALA A 241 -20.66 15.21 8.64
N ALA A 242 -21.77 15.89 8.36
CA ALA A 242 -22.15 17.14 9.01
C ALA A 242 -22.48 16.97 10.49
N ALA A 243 -22.92 15.78 10.91
CA ALA A 243 -23.12 15.47 12.33
C ALA A 243 -21.79 15.45 13.13
N LEU A 244 -20.67 15.15 12.48
CA LEU A 244 -19.35 15.04 13.12
C LEU A 244 -18.54 16.33 13.00
N TYR A 245 -18.61 17.01 11.84
CA TYR A 245 -17.79 18.18 11.53
C TYR A 245 -18.58 19.48 11.28
N GLY A 246 -19.89 19.45 11.55
CA GLY A 246 -20.76 20.61 11.42
C GLY A 246 -21.10 20.98 9.97
N SER A 247 -21.56 22.22 9.78
CA SER A 247 -22.05 22.71 8.49
C SER A 247 -21.02 22.65 7.36
N ARG A 248 -19.72 22.73 7.66
CA ARG A 248 -18.63 22.63 6.66
C ARG A 248 -18.59 21.27 5.96
N ALA A 249 -19.12 20.22 6.58
CA ALA A 249 -19.20 18.88 6.00
C ALA A 249 -20.60 18.55 5.44
N SER A 250 -21.45 19.55 5.16
CA SER A 250 -22.73 19.37 4.47
C SER A 250 -22.56 18.72 3.10
N ASN A 251 -21.41 18.99 2.45
CA ASN A 251 -21.02 18.45 1.14
C ASN A 251 -20.29 17.10 1.26
N GLY A 252 -20.25 16.52 2.46
CA GLY A 252 -19.43 15.36 2.81
C GLY A 252 -18.06 15.75 3.39
N ALA A 253 -17.31 14.74 3.85
CA ALA A 253 -15.97 14.93 4.37
C ALA A 253 -15.02 13.82 3.90
N ILE A 254 -13.78 14.19 3.64
CA ILE A 254 -12.66 13.29 3.36
C ILE A 254 -11.75 13.34 4.57
N VAL A 255 -11.71 12.23 5.30
CA VAL A 255 -10.91 12.05 6.51
C VAL A 255 -9.65 11.28 6.14
N ILE A 256 -8.52 11.96 6.22
CA ILE A 256 -7.19 11.42 5.99
C ILE A 256 -6.58 11.08 7.34
N THR A 257 -6.02 9.89 7.45
CA THR A 257 -5.18 9.48 8.58
C THR A 257 -3.76 9.33 8.09
N THR A 258 -2.81 9.98 8.77
CA THR A 258 -1.39 9.90 8.42
C THR A 258 -0.71 8.73 9.12
N LYS A 259 0.38 8.24 8.51
CA LYS A 259 1.18 7.15 9.05
C LYS A 259 1.81 7.57 10.38
N LYS A 260 1.57 6.77 11.42
CA LYS A 260 2.19 6.97 12.74
C LYS A 260 3.47 6.15 12.88
N GLY A 261 4.38 6.60 13.75
CA GLY A 261 5.62 5.88 14.04
C GLY A 261 5.33 4.51 14.69
N ILE A 262 5.75 3.44 14.03
CA ILE A 262 5.66 2.07 14.55
C ILE A 262 7.03 1.69 15.13
N LYS A 263 7.06 1.16 16.36
CA LYS A 263 8.28 0.60 16.94
C LYS A 263 8.65 -0.69 16.18
N GLN A 264 9.46 -0.56 15.13
CA GLN A 264 10.09 -1.70 14.46
C GLN A 264 11.37 -2.09 15.18
N LYS A 265 11.49 -3.38 15.52
CA LYS A 265 12.54 -3.89 16.41
C LYS A 265 13.90 -4.08 15.72
N ASP A 266 13.95 -4.21 14.39
CA ASP A 266 15.14 -4.72 13.68
C ASP A 266 15.48 -4.02 12.35
N VAL A 267 14.78 -2.96 11.93
CA VAL A 267 15.08 -2.21 10.70
C VAL A 267 14.92 -0.73 10.95
N SER A 268 15.95 0.07 10.67
CA SER A 268 15.84 1.54 10.63
C SER A 268 14.69 1.89 9.69
N GLY A 269 13.62 2.49 10.22
CA GLY A 269 12.35 2.76 9.53
C GLY A 269 12.44 3.82 8.43
N ILE A 270 13.38 3.67 7.51
CA ILE A 270 13.65 4.57 6.39
C ILE A 270 12.96 4.01 5.17
N SER A 271 12.01 4.77 4.62
CA SER A 271 11.36 4.48 3.33
C SER A 271 11.85 5.47 2.29
N PHE A 272 12.32 4.97 1.15
CA PHE A 272 12.72 5.79 0.00
C PHE A 272 11.79 5.50 -1.18
N ASN A 273 11.25 6.56 -1.78
CA ASN A 273 10.46 6.50 -3.00
C ASN A 273 11.05 7.49 -4.00
N SER A 274 11.32 7.03 -5.23
CA SER A 274 11.78 7.86 -6.34
C SER A 274 11.00 7.51 -7.58
N GLN A 275 10.55 8.55 -8.29
CA GLN A 275 9.72 8.41 -9.47
C GLN A 275 10.11 9.47 -10.52
N THR A 276 10.10 9.05 -11.77
CA THR A 276 10.22 9.93 -12.94
C THR A 276 8.97 9.80 -13.80
N THR A 277 8.35 10.93 -14.15
CA THR A 277 7.19 11.00 -15.06
C THR A 277 7.57 11.79 -16.30
N VAL A 278 7.15 11.31 -17.47
CA VAL A 278 7.30 12.02 -18.75
C VAL A 278 5.91 12.19 -19.33
N GLU A 279 5.56 13.43 -19.69
CA GLU A 279 4.24 13.80 -20.19
C GLU A 279 4.33 14.20 -21.67
N SER A 280 3.31 13.84 -22.45
CA SER A 280 3.17 14.23 -23.85
C SER A 280 1.73 14.62 -24.15
N VAL A 281 1.52 15.40 -25.21
CA VAL A 281 0.19 15.89 -25.58
C VAL A 281 -0.70 14.71 -25.96
N LEU A 282 -1.83 14.55 -25.27
CA LEU A 282 -2.75 13.43 -25.48
C LEU A 282 -3.39 13.46 -26.87
N ARG A 283 -3.88 14.63 -27.30
CA ARG A 283 -4.56 14.79 -28.59
C ARG A 283 -4.56 16.24 -29.03
N PHE A 284 -4.15 16.48 -30.28
CA PHE A 284 -4.37 17.77 -30.93
C PHE A 284 -5.77 17.86 -31.53
N PRO A 285 -6.33 19.07 -31.70
CA PRO A 285 -7.49 19.26 -32.56
C PRO A 285 -7.24 18.65 -33.95
N ALA A 286 -8.28 18.09 -34.56
CA ALA A 286 -8.19 17.63 -35.93
C ALA A 286 -8.05 18.85 -36.84
N LEU A 287 -6.83 19.10 -37.31
CA LEU A 287 -6.57 20.19 -38.26
C LEU A 287 -6.93 19.73 -39.67
N GLN A 288 -7.47 20.67 -40.44
CA GLN A 288 -7.66 20.50 -41.87
C GLN A 288 -6.32 20.78 -42.58
N ASN A 289 -5.99 19.96 -43.58
CA ASN A 289 -4.71 20.03 -44.31
C ASN A 289 -4.87 20.18 -45.84
N GLU A 290 -6.08 20.48 -46.32
CA GLU A 290 -6.40 20.55 -47.76
C GLU A 290 -6.26 21.97 -48.35
N TYR A 291 -6.33 23.02 -47.52
CA TYR A 291 -6.33 24.42 -47.92
C TYR A 291 -5.36 25.19 -47.00
N GLY A 292 -4.36 25.83 -47.60
CA GLY A 292 -3.46 26.77 -46.92
C GLY A 292 -3.81 28.21 -47.24
N ALA A 293 -3.25 29.17 -46.49
CA ALA A 293 -3.33 30.58 -46.85
C ALA A 293 -2.54 30.82 -48.15
N GLY A 294 -3.24 31.23 -49.22
CA GLY A 294 -2.58 31.60 -50.47
C GLY A 294 -1.83 32.92 -50.31
N ASN A 295 -0.55 32.95 -50.71
CA ASN A 295 0.16 34.22 -50.91
C ASN A 295 -0.29 34.83 -52.24
N GLY A 296 -0.65 36.12 -52.21
CA GLY A 296 -1.21 36.82 -53.35
C GLY A 296 -0.33 36.75 -54.60
N VAL A 297 -0.97 36.33 -55.71
CA VAL A 297 -0.58 36.48 -57.12
C VAL A 297 0.60 35.60 -57.57
N THR A 298 0.26 34.60 -58.39
CA THR A 298 1.12 33.71 -59.20
C THR A 298 2.05 32.75 -58.46
N ASP A 299 1.48 31.76 -57.78
CA ASP A 299 1.72 30.33 -58.08
C ASP A 299 1.11 29.46 -56.98
N TYR A 300 0.31 28.47 -57.39
CA TYR A 300 -0.24 27.45 -56.49
C TYR A 300 0.89 26.51 -56.05
N GLN A 301 1.58 26.84 -54.96
CA GLN A 301 2.49 25.90 -54.31
C GLN A 301 1.74 25.14 -53.21
N TYR A 302 1.78 23.80 -53.28
CA TYR A 302 1.33 22.93 -52.21
C TYR A 302 2.30 23.05 -51.04
N VAL A 303 2.05 23.99 -50.14
CA VAL A 303 2.80 24.11 -48.89
C VAL A 303 2.03 23.37 -47.80
N ASN A 304 2.67 22.36 -47.21
CA ASN A 304 2.15 21.61 -46.08
C ASN A 304 1.84 22.62 -44.95
N GLY A 305 0.64 22.57 -44.39
CA GLY A 305 -0.03 23.62 -43.59
C GLY A 305 0.67 24.05 -42.29
N GLY A 306 1.90 24.54 -42.39
CA GLY A 306 2.58 25.30 -41.35
C GLY A 306 2.22 26.77 -41.51
N THR A 307 1.58 27.32 -40.48
CA THR A 307 1.35 28.75 -40.33
C THR A 307 2.65 29.52 -40.54
N SER A 308 2.69 30.42 -41.51
CA SER A 308 3.75 31.43 -41.61
C SER A 308 3.61 32.37 -40.42
N THR A 309 4.61 32.36 -39.54
CA THR A 309 4.90 33.50 -38.65
C THR A 309 5.36 34.70 -39.47
#